data_AF-A0A375YR63-F1
#
_entry.id   AF-A0A375YR63-F1
#
_cell.length_a   1.000
_cell.length_b   1.000
_cell.length_c   1.000
_cell.angle_alpha   90.00
_cell.angle_beta   90.00
_cell.angle_gamma   90.00
#
_symmetry.space_group_name_H-M   'P 1'
#
loop_
_entity.id
_entity.type
_entity.pdbx_description
1 polymer ?
#
loop_
_entity_poly.entity_id
_entity_poly.type
_entity_poly.pdbx_seq_one_letter_code
_entity_poly.pdbx_strand_id
1 'polypeptide(L)'
;MRPRSVCEGRIAHMFDREFAARAPGELVDEIERAARDEARAAARKAAAIAALVHATVTYDEVRDYYVYDSWADCAGVVGAALSMSTRRASGQMRIAVALRERLPKVAALFAQGRLAPRWFRRSPGARR
;
A
#
# COMPACT_ATOMS: atom_id res chain seq x y z
N MET A 1 34.70 -15.42 30.87
CA MET A 1 34.17 -14.06 30.63
C MET A 1 33.24 -14.12 29.41
N ARG A 2 31.92 -14.23 29.61
CA ARG A 2 30.94 -14.33 28.50
C ARG A 2 30.47 -12.93 28.11
N PRO A 3 30.44 -12.55 26.83
CA PRO A 3 29.90 -11.25 26.44
C PRO A 3 28.40 -11.20 26.73
N ARG A 4 27.98 -10.10 27.37
CA ARG A 4 26.60 -9.79 27.69
C ARG A 4 25.82 -9.53 26.39
N SER A 5 25.01 -10.50 25.96
CA SER A 5 23.95 -10.28 24.95
C SER A 5 22.81 -9.50 25.61
N VAL A 6 22.77 -8.18 25.39
CA VAL A 6 21.73 -7.29 25.94
C VAL A 6 20.85 -6.66 24.84
N CYS A 7 21.12 -6.95 23.57
CA CYS A 7 20.41 -6.30 22.46
C CYS A 7 19.36 -7.20 21.77
N GLU A 8 19.40 -8.52 21.96
CA GLU A 8 18.48 -9.43 21.24
C GLU A 8 17.13 -9.61 21.96
N GLY A 9 17.08 -9.45 23.29
CA GLY A 9 15.85 -9.59 24.07
C GLY A 9 14.88 -8.41 23.97
N ARG A 10 15.34 -7.20 23.63
CA ARG A 10 14.51 -6.00 23.81
C ARG A 10 13.41 -5.84 22.75
N ILE A 11 13.65 -6.30 21.52
CA ILE A 11 12.65 -6.25 20.43
C ILE A 11 11.69 -7.45 20.56
N ALA A 12 12.21 -8.65 20.83
CA ALA A 12 11.38 -9.84 21.00
C ALA A 12 10.36 -9.68 22.15
N HIS A 13 10.81 -9.19 23.31
CA HIS A 13 9.93 -9.01 24.47
C HIS A 13 8.96 -7.81 24.36
N MET A 14 9.13 -6.92 23.37
CA MET A 14 8.22 -5.80 23.14
C MET A 14 6.90 -6.28 22.54
N PHE A 15 6.98 -7.13 21.51
CA PHE A 15 5.80 -7.74 20.87
C PHE A 15 5.12 -8.75 21.79
N ASP A 16 5.89 -9.49 22.60
CA ASP A 16 5.32 -10.38 23.60
C ASP A 16 4.54 -9.60 24.66
N ARG A 17 5.06 -8.47 25.16
CA ARG A 17 4.38 -7.69 26.22
C ARG A 17 3.08 -7.03 25.79
N GLU A 18 2.98 -6.52 24.57
CA GLU A 18 1.74 -5.86 24.10
C GLU A 18 0.55 -6.81 24.00
N PHE A 19 0.81 -8.10 23.74
CA PHE A 19 -0.24 -9.08 23.45
C PHE A 19 -0.31 -10.24 24.45
N ALA A 20 0.67 -10.40 25.36
CA ALA A 20 0.76 -11.52 26.30
C ALA A 20 -0.42 -11.69 27.26
N ALA A 21 -1.14 -10.61 27.58
CA ALA A 21 -2.25 -10.63 28.53
C ALA A 21 -3.64 -10.76 27.86
N ARG A 22 -3.70 -10.81 26.52
CA ARG A 22 -4.96 -10.80 25.78
C ARG A 22 -5.45 -12.22 25.48
N ALA A 23 -6.77 -12.41 25.58
CA ALA A 23 -7.40 -13.65 25.18
C ALA A 23 -7.34 -13.83 23.64
N PRO A 24 -7.38 -15.06 23.10
CA PRO A 24 -7.35 -15.28 21.65
C PRO A 24 -8.41 -14.51 20.86
N GLY A 25 -9.61 -14.32 21.42
CA GLY A 25 -10.66 -13.50 20.80
C GLY A 25 -10.28 -12.02 20.70
N GLU A 26 -9.66 -11.46 21.74
CA GLU A 26 -9.19 -10.07 21.75
C GLU A 26 -8.03 -9.85 20.76
N LEU A 27 -7.20 -10.87 20.53
CA LEU A 27 -6.15 -10.84 19.49
C LEU A 27 -6.75 -10.82 18.09
N VAL A 28 -7.81 -11.61 17.83
CA VAL A 28 -8.53 -11.59 16.56
C VAL A 28 -9.18 -10.22 16.32
N ASP A 29 -9.83 -9.65 17.34
CA ASP A 29 -10.42 -8.31 17.26
C ASP A 29 -9.38 -7.23 16.95
N GLU A 30 -8.19 -7.31 17.56
CA GLU A 30 -7.08 -6.40 17.27
C GLU A 30 -6.55 -6.59 15.85
N ILE A 31 -6.40 -7.83 15.35
CA ILE A 31 -5.99 -8.10 13.97
C ILE A 31 -7.00 -7.50 12.99
N GLU A 32 -8.31 -7.66 13.24
CA GLU A 32 -9.34 -7.07 12.40
C GLU A 32 -9.34 -5.54 12.44
N ARG A 33 -9.06 -4.94 13.60
CA ARG A 33 -8.93 -3.50 13.75
C ARG A 33 -7.70 -2.98 12.99
N ALA A 34 -6.54 -3.60 13.19
CA ALA A 34 -5.31 -3.27 12.49
C ALA A 34 -5.48 -3.41 10.96
N ALA A 35 -6.17 -4.45 10.48
CA ALA A 35 -6.46 -4.63 9.07
C ALA A 35 -7.36 -3.52 8.50
N ARG A 36 -8.35 -3.06 9.27
CA ARG A 36 -9.21 -1.91 8.89
C ARG A 36 -8.41 -0.62 8.81
N ASP A 37 -7.51 -0.40 9.77
CA ASP A 37 -6.66 0.80 9.79
C ASP A 37 -5.62 0.78 8.66
N GLU A 38 -5.03 -0.38 8.36
CA GLU A 38 -4.14 -0.56 7.20
C GLU A 38 -4.89 -0.27 5.89
N ALA A 39 -6.11 -0.80 5.73
CA ALA A 39 -6.93 -0.55 4.55
C ALA A 39 -7.27 0.93 4.38
N ARG A 40 -7.60 1.64 5.46
CA ARG A 40 -7.83 3.10 5.45
C ARG A 40 -6.56 3.86 5.04
N ALA A 41 -5.41 3.50 5.59
CA ALA A 41 -4.13 4.11 5.22
C ALA A 41 -3.79 3.84 3.75
N ALA A 42 -4.02 2.61 3.27
CA ALA A 42 -3.83 2.24 1.88
C ALA A 42 -4.74 3.04 0.94
N ALA A 43 -5.99 3.31 1.34
CA ALA A 43 -6.92 4.14 0.58
C ALA A 43 -6.45 5.58 0.45
N ARG A 44 -6.00 6.20 1.55
CA ARG A 44 -5.42 7.55 1.54
C ARG A 44 -4.19 7.62 0.64
N LYS A 45 -3.32 6.61 0.72
CA LYS A 45 -2.14 6.49 -0.16
C LYS A 45 -2.55 6.40 -1.63
N ALA A 46 -3.52 5.55 -1.97
CA ALA A 46 -4.00 5.43 -3.34
C ALA A 46 -4.61 6.75 -3.86
N ALA A 47 -5.40 7.46 -3.04
CA ALA A 47 -5.94 8.76 -3.40
C ALA A 47 -4.84 9.81 -3.65
N ALA A 48 -3.81 9.86 -2.80
CA ALA A 48 -2.66 10.75 -2.97
C ALA A 48 -1.87 10.44 -4.25
N ILE A 49 -1.62 9.16 -4.55
CA ILE A 49 -0.98 8.74 -5.80
C ILE A 49 -1.81 9.18 -7.01
N ALA A 50 -3.14 8.98 -6.99
CA ALA A 50 -4.01 9.39 -8.09
C ALA A 50 -4.00 10.91 -8.31
N ALA A 51 -4.01 11.69 -7.22
CA ALA A 51 -3.91 13.14 -7.28
C ALA A 51 -2.56 13.60 -7.86
N LEU A 52 -1.46 12.96 -7.46
CA LEU A 52 -0.12 13.23 -8.01
C LEU A 52 -0.10 12.96 -9.51
N VAL A 53 -0.56 11.78 -9.94
CA VAL A 53 -0.63 11.40 -11.37
C VAL A 53 -1.42 12.42 -12.17
N HIS A 54 -2.58 12.84 -11.67
CA HIS A 54 -3.41 13.83 -12.36
C HIS A 54 -2.75 15.22 -12.46
N ALA A 55 -1.88 15.57 -11.51
CA ALA A 55 -1.17 16.84 -11.51
C ALA A 55 0.08 16.85 -12.40
N THR A 56 0.74 15.70 -12.59
CA THR A 56 2.07 15.61 -13.23
C THR A 56 2.08 14.91 -14.58
N VAL A 57 1.16 13.98 -14.82
CA VAL A 57 1.10 13.23 -16.08
C VAL A 57 0.22 13.99 -17.07
N THR A 58 0.81 14.33 -18.21
CA THR A 58 0.10 14.98 -19.32
C THR A 58 -0.34 13.94 -20.34
N TYR A 59 -1.62 13.96 -20.74
CA TYR A 59 -2.20 13.07 -21.76
C TYR A 59 -2.39 13.76 -23.11
N ASP A 60 -1.88 14.98 -23.26
CA ASP A 60 -2.16 15.85 -24.41
C ASP A 60 -1.25 15.49 -25.60
N GLU A 61 -1.85 14.94 -26.65
CA GLU A 61 -1.20 14.44 -27.87
C GLU A 61 -0.48 15.55 -28.67
N VAL A 62 -0.75 16.83 -28.39
CA VAL A 62 -0.11 17.97 -29.09
C VAL A 62 1.30 18.29 -28.54
N ARG A 63 1.63 17.81 -27.32
CA ARG A 63 2.99 17.91 -26.76
C ARG A 63 3.84 16.66 -26.99
N ASP A 64 3.34 15.69 -27.75
CA ASP A 64 3.99 14.40 -27.97
C ASP A 64 5.08 14.48 -29.06
N TYR A 65 5.88 15.55 -29.00
CA TYR A 65 7.11 15.70 -29.76
C TYR A 65 8.37 15.39 -28.93
N TYR A 66 8.27 14.88 -27.69
CA TYR A 66 9.41 14.86 -26.78
C TYR A 66 9.73 13.50 -26.13
N VAL A 67 11.04 13.24 -26.11
CA VAL A 67 11.88 12.23 -25.42
C VAL A 67 11.51 11.95 -23.94
N TYR A 68 10.53 12.63 -23.36
CA TYR A 68 10.23 12.64 -21.93
C TYR A 68 8.90 11.96 -21.60
N ASP A 69 8.96 10.78 -20.99
CA ASP A 69 7.80 10.05 -20.49
C ASP A 69 7.41 10.56 -19.08
N SER A 70 6.43 11.46 -19.03
CA SER A 70 5.89 12.02 -17.78
C SER A 70 5.31 10.96 -16.83
N TRP A 71 4.84 9.82 -17.37
CA TRP A 71 4.40 8.69 -16.56
C TRP A 71 5.59 7.99 -15.89
N ALA A 72 6.68 7.76 -16.62
CA ALA A 72 7.90 7.17 -16.08
C ALA A 72 8.54 8.05 -15.00
N ASP A 73 8.54 9.37 -15.18
CA ASP A 73 9.04 10.32 -14.18
C ASP A 73 8.22 10.26 -12.88
N CYS A 74 6.89 10.36 -12.99
CA CYS A 74 6.00 10.22 -11.83
C CYS A 74 6.16 8.86 -11.14
N ALA A 75 6.37 7.77 -11.90
CA ALA A 75 6.63 6.45 -11.34
C ALA A 75 7.97 6.38 -10.59
N GLY A 76 8.97 7.15 -11.02
CA GLY A 76 10.23 7.32 -10.31
C GLY A 76 10.03 7.99 -8.95
N VAL A 77 9.29 9.11 -8.90
CA VAL A 77 8.97 9.84 -7.65
C VAL A 77 8.21 8.94 -6.67
N VAL A 78 7.18 8.25 -7.13
CA VAL A 78 6.40 7.31 -6.30
C VAL A 78 7.26 6.13 -5.84
N GLY A 79 8.13 5.62 -6.71
CA GLY A 79 9.06 4.55 -6.40
C GLY A 79 10.04 4.93 -5.29
N ALA A 80 10.64 6.11 -5.38
CA ALA A 80 11.54 6.64 -4.37
C ALA A 80 10.82 6.85 -3.02
N ALA A 81 9.64 7.46 -3.04
CA ALA A 81 8.86 7.74 -1.83
C ALA A 81 8.43 6.47 -1.07
N LEU A 82 8.16 5.37 -1.78
CA LEU A 82 7.67 4.11 -1.20
C LEU A 82 8.75 3.01 -1.15
N SER A 83 10.02 3.35 -1.42
CA SER A 83 11.14 2.41 -1.49
C SER A 83 10.84 1.19 -2.36
N MET A 84 10.22 1.39 -3.54
CA MET A 84 9.84 0.35 -4.48
C MET A 84 10.36 0.62 -5.89
N SER A 85 10.45 -0.44 -6.70
CA SER A 85 10.84 -0.27 -8.10
C SER A 85 9.82 0.52 -8.90
N THR A 86 10.28 1.28 -9.90
CA THR A 86 9.46 2.06 -10.83
C THR A 86 8.36 1.22 -11.48
N ARG A 87 8.64 -0.06 -11.80
CA ARG A 87 7.64 -0.99 -12.35
C ARG A 87 6.49 -1.26 -11.37
N ARG A 88 6.79 -1.44 -10.08
CA ARG A 88 5.78 -1.62 -9.03
C ARG A 88 5.01 -0.34 -8.77
N ALA A 89 5.69 0.80 -8.74
CA ALA A 89 5.08 2.12 -8.59
C ALA A 89 4.10 2.41 -9.73
N SER A 90 4.51 2.18 -10.98
CA SER A 90 3.70 2.29 -12.19
C SER A 90 2.44 1.38 -12.12
N GLY A 91 2.54 0.19 -11.52
CA GLY A 91 1.36 -0.65 -11.25
C GLY A 91 0.42 -0.04 -10.21
N GLN A 92 0.96 0.49 -9.10
CA GLN A 92 0.17 1.18 -8.07
C GLN A 92 -0.51 2.44 -8.61
N MET A 93 0.15 3.21 -9.46
CA MET A 93 -0.43 4.39 -10.12
C MET A 93 -1.63 4.02 -10.98
N ARG A 94 -1.56 2.94 -11.79
CA ARG A 94 -2.72 2.49 -12.58
C ARG A 94 -3.92 2.11 -11.70
N ILE A 95 -3.67 1.40 -10.60
CA ILE A 95 -4.72 1.03 -9.64
C ILE A 95 -5.32 2.29 -9.01
N ALA A 96 -4.49 3.23 -8.59
CA ALA A 96 -4.90 4.49 -7.98
C ALA A 96 -5.78 5.34 -8.92
N VAL A 97 -5.36 5.51 -10.19
CA VAL A 97 -6.14 6.21 -11.22
C VAL A 97 -7.47 5.49 -11.47
N ALA A 98 -7.46 4.16 -11.64
CA ALA A 98 -8.68 3.40 -11.85
C ALA A 98 -9.68 3.50 -10.68
N LEU A 99 -9.19 3.51 -9.44
CA LEU A 99 -10.04 3.69 -8.26
C LEU A 99 -10.68 5.09 -8.23
N ARG A 100 -9.93 6.13 -8.59
CA ARG A 100 -10.42 7.51 -8.61
C ARG A 100 -11.44 7.74 -9.73
N GLU A 101 -11.13 7.29 -10.94
CA GLU A 101 -11.88 7.69 -12.14
C GLU A 101 -13.00 6.73 -12.51
N ARG A 102 -12.81 5.42 -12.26
CA ARG A 102 -13.71 4.38 -12.78
C ARG A 102 -14.49 3.67 -11.69
N LEU A 103 -13.96 3.59 -10.48
CA LEU A 103 -14.55 2.81 -9.39
C LEU A 103 -14.70 3.61 -8.07
N PRO A 104 -15.34 4.79 -8.07
CA PRO A 104 -15.45 5.63 -6.88
C PRO A 104 -16.18 4.94 -5.72
N LYS A 105 -17.13 4.05 -6.02
CA LYS A 105 -17.83 3.22 -5.02
C LYS A 105 -16.88 2.24 -4.31
N VAL A 106 -15.93 1.66 -5.05
CA VAL A 106 -14.90 0.77 -4.48
C VAL A 106 -13.91 1.58 -3.66
N ALA A 107 -13.52 2.77 -4.14
CA ALA A 107 -12.68 3.69 -3.37
C ALA A 107 -13.32 4.08 -2.03
N ALA A 108 -14.63 4.35 -2.00
CA ALA A 108 -15.36 4.63 -0.77
C ALA A 108 -15.36 3.44 0.21
N LEU A 109 -15.54 2.21 -0.28
CA LEU A 109 -15.47 0.99 0.54
C LEU A 109 -14.04 0.70 1.04
N PHE A 110 -13.04 0.99 0.22
CA PHE A 110 -11.62 0.89 0.57
C PHE A 110 -11.27 1.91 1.68
N ALA A 111 -11.79 3.14 1.56
CA ALA A 111 -11.65 4.18 2.58
C ALA A 111 -12.37 3.86 3.90
N GLN A 112 -13.40 3.01 3.89
CA GLN A 112 -14.05 2.53 5.11
C GLN A 112 -13.23 1.45 5.85
N GLY A 113 -12.18 0.92 5.21
CA GLY A 113 -11.36 -0.16 5.75
C GLY A 113 -11.97 -1.55 5.57
N ARG A 114 -13.02 -1.69 4.75
CA ARG A 114 -13.75 -2.96 4.56
C ARG A 114 -13.11 -3.87 3.50
N LEU A 115 -12.06 -3.40 2.83
CA LEU A 115 -11.36 -4.11 1.77
C LEU A 115 -9.85 -4.03 2.02
N ALA A 116 -9.21 -5.17 2.29
CA ALA A 116 -7.75 -5.22 2.40
C ALA A 116 -7.12 -5.17 1.00
N PRO A 117 -5.93 -4.55 0.79
CA PRO A 117 -5.27 -4.46 -0.53
C PRO A 117 -4.96 -5.82 -1.21
N ARG A 118 -5.05 -6.92 -0.45
CA ARG A 118 -4.57 -8.26 -0.82
C ARG A 118 -5.39 -8.99 -1.90
N TRP A 119 -6.57 -8.49 -2.31
CA TRP A 119 -7.46 -9.23 -3.21
C TRP A 119 -7.08 -9.14 -4.71
N PHE A 120 -6.21 -8.21 -5.12
CA PHE A 120 -5.78 -8.10 -6.53
C PHE A 120 -4.60 -9.03 -6.89
N ARG A 121 -4.11 -9.86 -5.98
CA ARG A 121 -3.15 -10.91 -6.35
C ARG A 121 -3.92 -12.05 -7.02
N ARG A 122 -3.82 -12.15 -8.35
CA ARG A 122 -4.24 -13.33 -9.12
C ARG A 122 -3.73 -14.58 -8.40
N SER A 123 -4.64 -15.38 -7.83
CA SER A 123 -4.30 -16.69 -7.26
C SER A 123 -3.55 -17.52 -8.32
N PRO A 124 -2.28 -17.88 -8.10
CA PRO A 124 -1.67 -18.95 -8.86
C PRO A 124 -2.07 -20.25 -8.16
N GLY A 125 -2.98 -21.01 -8.77
CA GLY A 125 -3.28 -22.36 -8.31
C GLY A 125 -4.76 -22.63 -8.04
N ALA A 126 -5.56 -22.59 -9.09
CA ALA A 126 -6.72 -23.47 -9.19
C ALA A 126 -6.53 -24.30 -10.47
N ARG A 127 -5.74 -25.37 -10.35
CA ARG A 127 -5.91 -26.55 -11.18
C ARG A 127 -5.92 -27.75 -10.24
N ARG A 128 -7.02 -28.50 -10.39
CA ARG A 128 -7.26 -29.82 -9.81
C ARG A 128 -6.20 -30.80 -10.29
#